data_AF-A0A2E9CUZ2-F1
#
_entry.id   AF-A0A2E9CUZ2-F1
#
_cell.length_a   1.000
_cell.length_b   1.000
_cell.length_c   1.000
_cell.angle_alpha   90.00
_cell.angle_beta   90.00
_cell.angle_gamma   90.00
#
_symmetry.space_group_name_H-M   'P 1'
#
loop_
_entity.id
_entity.type
_entity.pdbx_description
1 polymer ?
#
loop_
_entity_poly.entity_id
_entity_poly.type
_entity_poly.pdbx_seq_one_letter_code
_entity_poly.pdbx_strand_id
1 'polypeptide(L)'
;MFQHEFPPETEKKFREEARRFKEELPERIKNKPTLYFGNALFLNAWFDLDTERERPKPITRGMCFSYAVDYDLTEEQTEDLWYHIRQMDLEFLVWWKKKQPKPRTKGRQRGGGSEEPS
;
A
#
# COMPACT_ATOMS: atom_id res chain seq x y z
N MET A 1 4.70 8.75 -3.30
CA MET A 1 6.05 8.23 -2.99
C MET A 1 6.06 6.81 -3.51
N PHE A 2 6.61 6.60 -4.69
CA PHE A 2 6.84 5.27 -5.23
C PHE A 2 7.75 4.52 -4.24
N GLN A 3 7.29 3.41 -3.69
CA GLN A 3 8.16 2.45 -3.02
C GLN A 3 8.97 1.80 -4.14
N HIS A 4 10.10 2.43 -4.48
CA HIS A 4 11.07 1.80 -5.36
C HIS A 4 11.70 0.70 -4.53
N GLU A 5 11.23 -0.55 -4.70
CA GLU A 5 12.01 -1.69 -4.24
C GLU A 5 13.37 -1.59 -4.91
N PHE A 6 14.42 -1.47 -4.09
CA PHE A 6 15.76 -1.59 -4.63
C PHE A 6 15.89 -3.00 -5.22
N PRO A 7 16.37 -3.14 -6.46
CA PRO A 7 16.73 -4.44 -6.98
C PRO A 7 17.61 -5.18 -5.95
N PRO A 8 17.49 -6.52 -5.80
CA PRO A 8 18.25 -7.28 -4.81
C PRO A 8 19.76 -7.00 -4.86
N GLU A 9 20.27 -6.71 -6.06
CA GLU A 9 21.65 -6.33 -6.32
C GLU A 9 22.04 -5.00 -5.66
N THR A 10 21.13 -4.03 -5.64
CA THR A 10 21.34 -2.70 -5.07
C THR A 10 21.30 -2.73 -3.55
N GLU A 11 20.42 -3.55 -2.94
CA GLU A 11 20.40 -3.78 -1.49
C GLU A 11 21.71 -4.44 -1.02
N LYS A 12 22.24 -5.40 -1.80
CA LYS A 12 23.53 -6.04 -1.53
C LYS A 12 24.69 -5.05 -1.59
N LYS A 13 24.72 -4.18 -2.61
CA LYS A 13 25.72 -3.11 -2.74
C LYS A 13 25.69 -2.14 -1.56
N PHE A 14 24.50 -1.69 -1.14
CA PHE A 14 24.37 -0.80 0.04
C PHE A 14 24.86 -1.47 1.33
N ARG A 15 24.60 -2.77 1.53
CA ARG A 15 25.12 -3.52 2.68
C ARG A 15 26.64 -3.65 2.65
N GLU A 16 27.21 -3.87 1.48
CA GLU A 16 28.66 -3.99 1.29
C GLU A 16 29.38 -2.65 1.46
N GLU A 17 28.80 -1.56 0.95
CA GLU A 17 29.31 -0.20 1.12
C GLU A 17 29.22 0.27 2.57
N ALA A 18 28.07 0.11 3.24
CA ALA A 18 27.93 0.43 4.66
C ALA A 18 28.94 -0.35 5.53
N ARG A 19 29.21 -1.62 5.19
CA ARG A 19 30.23 -2.44 5.85
C ARG A 19 31.66 -1.94 5.58
N ARG A 20 31.95 -1.45 4.37
CA ARG A 20 33.26 -0.89 4.00
C ARG A 20 33.53 0.46 4.66
N PHE A 21 32.53 1.33 4.72
CA PHE A 21 32.65 2.69 5.26
C PHE A 21 32.34 2.80 6.77
N LYS A 22 31.95 1.69 7.42
CA LYS A 22 31.48 1.65 8.82
C LYS A 22 30.32 2.62 9.08
N GLU A 23 29.52 2.88 8.05
CA GLU A 23 28.33 3.71 8.14
C GLU A 23 27.12 2.87 8.56
N GLU A 24 26.13 3.52 9.17
CA GLU A 24 24.90 2.82 9.55
C GLU A 24 24.10 2.40 8.31
N LEU A 25 23.56 1.18 8.35
CA LEU A 25 22.65 0.71 7.32
C LEU A 25 21.44 1.65 7.21
N PRO A 26 21.02 2.02 5.98
CA PRO A 26 19.83 2.84 5.80
C PRO A 26 18.64 2.28 6.57
N GLU A 27 17.88 3.14 7.25
CA GLU A 27 16.77 2.74 8.13
C GLU A 27 15.77 1.79 7.46
N ARG A 28 15.59 1.90 6.13
CA ARG A 28 14.71 1.03 5.34
C ARG A 28 15.18 -0.42 5.24
N ILE A 29 16.50 -0.66 5.18
CA ILE A 29 17.07 -2.01 5.16
C ILE A 29 17.08 -2.58 6.58
N LYS A 30 17.38 -1.73 7.57
CA LYS A 30 17.40 -2.09 8.99
C LYS A 30 16.02 -2.51 9.50
N ASN A 31 14.96 -1.84 9.05
CA ASN A 31 13.58 -2.09 9.46
C ASN A 31 12.82 -3.02 8.51
N LYS A 32 13.50 -3.74 7.60
CA LYS A 32 12.83 -4.64 6.67
C LYS A 32 12.25 -5.83 7.45
N PRO A 33 10.92 -6.04 7.48
CA PRO A 33 10.35 -7.18 8.17
C PRO A 33 10.73 -8.47 7.44
N THR A 34 11.09 -9.50 8.21
CA THR A 34 11.28 -10.85 7.64
C THR A 34 9.90 -11.49 7.54
N LEU A 35 9.42 -11.68 6.31
CA LEU A 35 8.15 -12.34 6.04
C LEU A 35 8.34 -13.86 6.09
N TYR A 36 7.57 -14.53 6.95
CA TYR A 36 7.44 -15.99 6.90
C TYR A 36 6.77 -16.42 5.59
N PHE A 37 7.06 -17.63 5.13
CA PHE A 37 6.61 -18.13 3.82
C PHE A 37 5.09 -17.97 3.59
N GLY A 38 4.27 -18.27 4.60
CA GLY A 38 2.82 -18.06 4.52
C GLY A 38 2.40 -16.60 4.35
N ASN A 39 3.12 -15.67 4.96
CA ASN A 39 2.82 -14.23 4.84
C ASN A 39 3.23 -13.67 3.47
N ALA A 40 4.27 -14.24 2.85
CA ALA A 40 4.68 -13.86 1.50
C ALA A 40 3.61 -14.23 0.46
N LEU A 41 2.92 -15.35 0.65
CA LEU A 41 1.79 -15.75 -0.21
C LEU A 41 0.70 -14.69 -0.20
N PHE A 42 0.24 -14.27 0.99
CA PHE A 42 -0.82 -13.28 1.11
C PHE A 42 -0.41 -11.91 0.55
N LEU A 43 0.85 -11.52 0.74
CA LEU A 43 1.37 -10.26 0.20
C LEU A 43 1.39 -10.26 -1.33
N ASN A 44 1.85 -11.36 -1.93
CA ASN A 44 1.85 -11.50 -3.39
C ASN A 44 0.42 -11.49 -3.95
N ALA A 45 -0.50 -12.22 -3.32
CA ALA A 45 -1.90 -12.22 -3.72
C ALA A 45 -2.54 -10.81 -3.60
N TRP A 46 -2.17 -10.03 -2.58
CA TRP A 46 -2.63 -8.65 -2.47
C TRP A 46 -2.09 -7.77 -3.61
N PHE A 47 -0.83 -7.92 -4.00
CA PHE A 47 -0.26 -7.18 -5.14
C PHE A 47 -0.97 -7.53 -6.45
N ASP A 48 -1.20 -8.82 -6.71
CA ASP A 48 -1.91 -9.26 -7.91
C ASP A 48 -3.32 -8.66 -7.97
N LEU A 49 -4.08 -8.77 -6.88
CA LEU A 49 -5.43 -8.19 -6.78
C LEU A 49 -5.44 -6.65 -6.81
N ASP A 50 -4.37 -5.99 -6.34
CA ASP A 50 -4.21 -4.53 -6.43
C ASP A 50 -4.01 -4.08 -7.88
N THR A 51 -3.36 -4.90 -8.73
CA THR A 51 -3.21 -4.56 -10.15
C THR A 51 -4.51 -4.65 -10.95
N GLU A 52 -5.45 -5.49 -10.52
CA GLU A 52 -6.74 -5.66 -11.20
C GLU A 52 -7.72 -4.51 -10.93
N ARG A 53 -7.48 -3.68 -9.90
CA ARG A 53 -8.35 -2.55 -9.58
C ARG A 53 -7.90 -1.26 -10.27
N GLU A 54 -8.83 -0.61 -10.97
CA GLU A 54 -8.56 0.70 -11.62
C GLU A 54 -8.17 1.81 -10.64
N ARG A 55 -8.66 1.74 -9.40
CA ARG A 55 -8.38 2.69 -8.33
C ARG A 55 -8.31 1.98 -6.98
N PRO A 56 -7.58 2.53 -5.99
CA PRO A 56 -7.58 2.07 -4.61
C PRO A 56 -8.98 2.08 -3.99
N LYS A 57 -9.70 0.98 -4.18
CA LYS A 57 -10.99 0.63 -3.62
C LYS A 57 -10.85 -0.70 -2.89
N PRO A 58 -11.67 -0.96 -1.86
CA PRO A 58 -11.62 -2.22 -1.14
C PRO A 58 -11.62 -3.43 -2.08
N ILE A 59 -10.63 -4.31 -1.93
CA ILE A 59 -10.63 -5.62 -2.59
C ILE A 59 -11.86 -6.37 -2.08
N THR A 60 -12.68 -6.87 -3.01
CA THR A 60 -13.93 -7.53 -2.66
C THR A 60 -13.71 -9.00 -2.35
N ARG A 61 -14.61 -9.60 -1.55
CA ARG A 61 -14.59 -11.05 -1.29
C ARG A 61 -14.64 -11.85 -2.59
N GLY A 62 -15.41 -11.40 -3.59
CA GLY A 62 -15.51 -12.06 -4.89
C GLY A 62 -14.18 -12.15 -5.63
N MET A 63 -13.35 -11.10 -5.56
CA MET A 63 -12.00 -11.11 -6.16
C MET A 63 -11.09 -12.13 -5.47
N CYS A 64 -11.11 -12.18 -4.14
CA CYS A 64 -10.32 -13.16 -3.37
C CYS A 64 -10.77 -14.60 -3.65
N PHE A 65 -12.07 -14.82 -3.81
CA PHE A 65 -12.62 -16.14 -4.10
C PHE A 65 -12.31 -16.58 -5.54
N SER A 66 -12.32 -15.65 -6.49
CA SER A 66 -11.93 -15.94 -7.88
C SER A 66 -10.45 -16.31 -7.95
N TYR A 67 -9.59 -15.53 -7.28
CA TYR A 67 -8.18 -15.84 -7.12
C TYR A 67 -7.96 -17.21 -6.47
N ALA A 68 -8.70 -17.53 -5.40
CA ALA A 68 -8.58 -18.82 -4.75
C ALA A 68 -8.92 -20.00 -5.68
N VAL A 69 -9.90 -19.83 -6.57
CA VAL A 69 -10.25 -20.82 -7.59
C VAL A 69 -9.12 -20.98 -8.61
N ASP A 70 -8.52 -19.88 -9.08
CA ASP A 70 -7.44 -19.92 -10.07
C ASP A 70 -6.18 -20.64 -9.55
N TYR A 71 -5.95 -20.60 -8.23
CA TYR A 71 -4.80 -21.22 -7.56
C TYR A 71 -5.14 -22.51 -6.81
N ASP A 72 -6.34 -23.07 -7.00
CA ASP A 72 -6.82 -24.33 -6.39
C ASP A 72 -6.64 -24.37 -4.86
N LEU A 73 -6.96 -23.26 -4.20
CA LEU A 73 -6.91 -23.16 -2.74
C LEU A 73 -8.09 -23.88 -2.10
N THR A 74 -7.84 -24.49 -0.94
CA THR A 74 -8.91 -25.08 -0.12
C THR A 74 -9.81 -24.00 0.48
N GLU A 75 -10.98 -24.39 0.99
CA GLU A 75 -11.90 -23.47 1.65
C GLU A 75 -11.24 -22.75 2.84
N GLU A 76 -10.54 -23.50 3.70
CA GLU A 76 -9.79 -22.95 4.84
C GLU A 76 -8.72 -21.94 4.38
N GLN A 77 -7.94 -22.28 3.35
CA GLN A 77 -6.94 -21.37 2.78
C GLN A 77 -7.56 -20.11 2.17
N THR A 78 -8.76 -20.24 1.60
CA THR A 78 -9.51 -19.12 1.01
C THR A 78 -10.01 -18.17 2.09
N GLU A 79 -10.45 -18.69 3.23
CA GLU A 79 -10.85 -17.87 4.38
C GLU A 79 -9.66 -17.11 4.97
N ASP A 80 -8.50 -17.78 5.11
CA ASP A 80 -7.26 -17.16 5.55
C ASP A 80 -6.80 -16.07 4.57
N LEU A 81 -6.82 -16.37 3.27
CA LEU A 81 -6.51 -15.42 2.20
C LEU A 81 -7.40 -14.18 2.32
N TRP A 82 -8.71 -14.37 2.44
CA TRP A 82 -9.66 -13.27 2.59
C TRP A 82 -9.39 -12.44 3.84
N TYR A 83 -9.13 -13.09 4.98
CA TYR A 83 -8.84 -12.39 6.23
C TYR A 83 -7.59 -11.52 6.10
N HIS A 84 -6.48 -12.09 5.63
CA HIS A 84 -5.20 -11.40 5.55
C HIS A 84 -5.21 -10.27 4.51
N ILE A 85 -5.78 -10.50 3.32
CA ILE A 85 -5.91 -9.48 2.28
C ILE A 85 -6.76 -8.31 2.80
N ARG A 86 -7.85 -8.58 3.51
CA ARG A 86 -8.70 -7.53 4.06
C ARG A 86 -7.96 -6.65 5.05
N GLN A 87 -7.15 -7.22 5.96
CA GLN A 87 -6.38 -6.43 6.93
C GLN A 87 -5.35 -5.53 6.23
N MET A 88 -4.60 -6.08 5.27
CA MET A 88 -3.61 -5.32 4.52
C MET A 88 -4.26 -4.20 3.69
N ASP A 89 -5.38 -4.50 3.05
CA ASP A 89 -6.07 -3.54 2.19
C ASP A 89 -6.69 -2.38 2.98
N LEU A 90 -7.21 -2.64 4.18
CA LEU A 90 -7.71 -1.59 5.07
C LEU A 90 -6.61 -0.60 5.45
N GLU A 91 -5.44 -1.10 5.87
CA GLU A 91 -4.30 -0.25 6.22
C GLU A 91 -3.78 0.53 5.02
N PHE A 92 -3.69 -0.11 3.84
CA PHE A 92 -3.32 0.54 2.61
C PHE A 92 -4.28 1.69 2.26
N LEU A 93 -5.59 1.48 2.36
CA LEU A 93 -6.59 2.51 2.07
C LEU A 93 -6.53 3.68 3.06
N VAL A 94 -6.25 3.42 4.34
CA VAL A 94 -6.02 4.47 5.35
C VAL A 94 -4.79 5.31 4.99
N TRP A 95 -3.68 4.64 4.66
CA TRP A 95 -2.45 5.31 4.22
C TRP A 95 -2.66 6.13 2.93
N TRP A 96 -3.34 5.54 1.93
CA TRP A 96 -3.62 6.16 0.65
C TRP A 96 -4.45 7.43 0.82
N LYS A 97 -5.52 7.38 1.62
CA LYS A 97 -6.35 8.55 1.94
C LYS A 97 -5.54 9.68 2.59
N LYS A 98 -4.60 9.36 3.49
CA LYS A 98 -3.71 10.36 4.12
C LYS A 98 -2.75 10.99 3.12
N LYS A 99 -2.36 10.27 2.08
CA LYS A 99 -1.42 10.75 1.03
C LYS A 99 -2.10 11.56 -0.07
N GLN A 100 -3.41 11.47 -0.22
CA GLN A 100 -4.13 12.30 -1.20
C GLN A 100 -4.01 13.79 -0.84
N PRO A 101 -3.65 14.67 -1.80
CA PRO A 101 -3.61 16.09 -1.54
C PRO A 101 -5.02 16.56 -1.15
N LYS A 102 -5.13 17.31 -0.06
CA LYS A 102 -6.42 17.89 0.34
C LYS A 102 -6.91 18.78 -0.79
N PRO A 103 -8.18 18.67 -1.23
CA PRO A 103 -8.72 19.58 -2.23
C PRO A 103 -8.57 21.00 -1.70
N ARG A 104 -7.97 21.91 -2.48
CA ARG A 104 -7.89 23.33 -2.14
C ARG A 104 -9.32 23.82 -1.92
N THR A 105 -9.70 24.07 -0.69
CA THR A 105 -10.92 24.79 -0.35
C THR A 105 -10.81 26.17 -0.99
N LYS A 106 -11.53 26.40 -2.10
CA LYS A 106 -11.75 27.75 -2.61
C LYS A 106 -12.42 28.52 -1.48
N GLY A 107 -11.68 29.46 -0.90
CA GLY A 107 -12.20 30.36 0.13
C GLY A 107 -13.51 30.96 -0.38
N ARG A 108 -14.56 30.79 0.41
CA ARG A 108 -15.84 31.47 0.23
C ARG A 108 -15.54 32.97 0.24
N GLN A 109 -15.55 33.58 -0.94
CA GLN A 109 -15.54 35.04 -1.08
C GLN A 109 -16.72 35.56 -0.25
N ARG A 110 -16.42 36.15 0.91
CA ARG A 110 -17.36 37.02 1.61
C ARG A 110 -17.52 38.24 0.70
N GLY A 111 -18.64 38.28 -0.03
CA GLY A 111 -19.07 39.49 -0.71
C GLY A 111 -19.24 40.60 0.34
N GLY A 112 -18.32 41.55 0.31
CA GLY A 112 -18.44 42.84 0.98
C GLY A 112 -19.46 43.69 0.26
N GLY A 113 -20.08 44.60 1.02
CA GLY A 113 -21.28 45.33 0.67
C GLY A 113 -21.19 46.22 -0.57
N SER A 114 -22.37 46.48 -1.11
CA SER A 114 -22.67 47.71 -1.81
C SER A 114 -23.81 48.38 -1.06
N GLU A 115 -23.47 49.48 -0.40
CA GLU A 115 -24.41 50.54 -0.01
C GLU A 115 -25.21 50.96 -1.24
N GLU A 116 -26.53 51.16 -1.10
CA GLU A 116 -27.21 52.20 -1.86
C GLU A 116 -28.20 52.93 -0.93
N PRO A 117 -28.14 54.27 -0.89
CA PRO A 117 -29.13 55.11 -0.23
C PRO A 117 -30.21 55.53 -1.23
N SER A 118 -31.47 55.56 -0.79
CA SER A 118 -32.52 56.51 -1.22
C SER A 118 -33.73 56.40 -0.30
#